data_AF-A0A2K5WLX4-F1
#
_entry.id   AF-A0A2K5WLX4-F1
#
_cell.length_a   1.000
_cell.length_b   1.000
_cell.length_c   1.000
_cell.angle_alpha   90.00
_cell.angle_beta   90.00
_cell.angle_gamma   90.00
#
_symmetry.space_group_name_H-M   'P 1'
#
loop_
_entity.id
_entity.type
_entity.pdbx_description
1 polymer ?
#
loop_
_entity_poly.entity_id
_entity_poly.type
_entity_poly.pdbx_seq_one_letter_code
_entity_poly.pdbx_strand_id
1 'polypeptide(L)'
;MGSSFAFPLSQGTRPARHCKTSFGARDFGGFQDCFFRDRPMDTARIAVVGAGVVGLSTAVCISKLVPQCSVTIISDKFTPDTTSDVAAGMLIPHTYPDTPIHTQKQWFRETFNHLFAIANSAEAGDAGVHLVSGWQIFQSTPTEELPFWADVVLGFRRMTEAELKKFPQYVFGQAFTTLKCECPAYLPWLEKRIKGSEGWMLTRRIDDLWELYPSFDIVVNCSGLGSRQLAGDAKIFPGPRWHIDLQPWAGPAQSLDEEAWRFLRYISTAQIACNHMNTDSLATDSSPTHKPWSVCLDDRFNLAHQIRNKQCRLYSLGLGSDDTHFEVSMANNGCEVHRFDPSVKSAHILESQHLWYHRLSIDWRDPHPAVAAQKPHSNTRKLGSILNEFGHHKVRFSFDFLLE
;
A
#
# COMPACT_ATOMS: atom_id res chain seq x y z
N MET A 1 -10.56 -48.73 28.01
CA MET A 1 -10.31 -47.63 28.95
C MET A 1 -11.13 -46.43 28.48
N GLY A 2 -11.99 -45.87 29.35
CA GLY A 2 -12.89 -44.76 29.05
C GLY A 2 -12.14 -43.47 28.66
N SER A 3 -12.77 -42.46 28.07
CA SER A 3 -13.91 -41.71 28.64
C SER A 3 -14.60 -40.87 27.55
N SER A 4 -15.90 -40.62 27.72
CA SER A 4 -16.69 -39.65 26.94
C SER A 4 -16.46 -38.22 27.43
N PHE A 5 -16.51 -37.24 26.52
CA PHE A 5 -16.81 -35.83 26.84
C PHE A 5 -17.75 -35.24 25.78
N ALA A 6 -18.76 -34.50 26.24
CA ALA A 6 -19.73 -33.75 25.45
C ALA A 6 -19.35 -32.26 25.47
N PHE A 7 -19.57 -31.56 24.35
CA PHE A 7 -19.53 -30.09 24.27
C PHE A 7 -20.92 -29.55 23.91
N PRO A 8 -21.30 -28.37 24.42
CA PRO A 8 -22.63 -27.80 24.25
C PRO A 8 -22.86 -27.29 22.81
N LEU A 9 -24.07 -27.49 22.31
CA LEU A 9 -24.61 -26.83 21.12
C LEU A 9 -24.62 -25.31 21.33
N SER A 10 -23.64 -24.59 20.76
CA SER A 10 -23.75 -23.15 20.58
C SER A 10 -24.54 -22.85 19.31
N GLN A 11 -25.39 -21.84 19.44
CA GLN A 11 -26.55 -21.53 18.61
C GLN A 11 -26.23 -21.16 17.16
N GLY A 12 -27.23 -21.36 16.31
CA GLY A 12 -27.20 -21.27 14.86
C GLY A 12 -26.49 -20.05 14.27
N THR A 13 -25.69 -20.35 13.25
CA THR A 13 -25.27 -19.43 12.19
C THR A 13 -26.51 -18.75 11.57
N ARG A 14 -26.68 -17.45 11.79
CA ARG A 14 -27.66 -16.64 11.04
C ARG A 14 -27.10 -16.31 9.65
N PRO A 15 -27.90 -16.41 8.58
CA PRO A 15 -27.45 -16.10 7.23
C PRO A 15 -27.20 -14.59 7.05
N ALA A 16 -26.32 -14.28 6.10
CA ALA A 16 -25.93 -12.92 5.71
C ALA A 16 -27.14 -12.02 5.46
N ARG A 17 -27.20 -10.85 6.13
CA ARG A 17 -28.23 -9.83 5.89
C ARG A 17 -27.71 -8.78 4.91
N HIS A 18 -27.96 -9.00 3.63
CA HIS A 18 -28.11 -7.91 2.66
C HIS A 18 -29.57 -7.49 2.69
N CYS A 19 -29.87 -6.31 3.23
CA CYS A 19 -31.20 -5.72 3.13
C CYS A 19 -31.18 -4.69 1.99
N LYS A 20 -31.59 -5.12 0.79
CA LYS A 20 -32.03 -4.17 -0.24
C LYS A 20 -33.48 -3.83 0.07
N THR A 21 -33.72 -2.66 0.62
CA THR A 21 -35.08 -2.17 0.82
C THR A 21 -35.26 -0.86 0.07
N SER A 22 -35.96 -0.93 -1.05
CA SER A 22 -36.60 0.22 -1.68
C SER A 22 -37.87 0.53 -0.87
N PHE A 23 -37.80 1.40 0.14
CA PHE A 23 -38.99 1.92 0.82
C PHE A 23 -39.14 3.42 0.54
N GLY A 24 -40.33 3.80 0.11
CA GLY A 24 -40.75 5.19 -0.03
C GLY A 24 -40.92 5.87 1.33
N ALA A 25 -40.96 7.20 1.30
CA ALA A 25 -40.83 8.12 2.43
C ALA A 25 -41.95 8.09 3.51
N ARG A 26 -42.67 6.98 3.73
CA ARG A 26 -43.78 6.92 4.71
C ARG A 26 -43.77 5.76 5.72
N ASP A 27 -42.84 4.81 5.66
CA ASP A 27 -42.81 3.66 6.59
C ASP A 27 -41.70 3.78 7.64
N PHE A 28 -41.80 4.78 8.52
CA PHE A 28 -40.85 4.98 9.63
C PHE A 28 -41.03 4.00 10.80
N GLY A 29 -42.21 3.40 10.95
CA GLY A 29 -42.55 2.52 12.08
C GLY A 29 -41.96 1.11 12.01
N GLY A 30 -41.74 0.55 10.80
CA GLY A 30 -41.23 -0.81 10.64
C GLY A 30 -39.71 -0.95 10.76
N PHE A 31 -38.96 0.13 10.52
CA PHE A 31 -37.49 0.13 10.55
C PHE A 31 -36.94 0.13 11.99
N GLN A 32 -37.66 0.75 12.93
CA GLN A 32 -37.28 0.80 14.35
C GLN A 32 -37.28 -0.59 15.01
N ASP A 33 -38.25 -1.43 14.65
CA ASP A 33 -38.57 -2.66 15.41
C ASP A 33 -37.61 -3.83 15.12
N CYS A 34 -36.95 -3.85 13.97
CA CYS A 34 -36.04 -4.94 13.57
C CYS A 34 -34.55 -4.68 13.84
N PHE A 35 -34.14 -3.42 14.04
CA PHE A 35 -32.73 -3.04 14.15
C PHE A 35 -32.26 -2.72 15.57
N PHE A 36 -33.15 -2.20 16.43
CA PHE A 36 -32.75 -1.57 17.70
C PHE A 36 -33.25 -2.29 18.96
N ARG A 37 -33.93 -3.43 18.83
CA ARG A 37 -34.71 -4.03 19.91
C ARG A 37 -33.90 -4.75 21.00
N ASP A 38 -32.60 -4.99 20.79
CA ASP A 38 -31.76 -5.84 21.68
C ASP A 38 -30.40 -5.23 22.10
N ARG A 39 -30.18 -3.90 22.08
CA ARG A 39 -28.86 -3.32 22.47
C ARG A 39 -28.88 -2.62 23.84
N PRO A 40 -27.82 -2.79 24.66
CA PRO A 40 -27.75 -2.22 26.00
C PRO A 40 -27.82 -0.69 25.98
N MET A 41 -28.55 -0.11 26.94
CA MET A 41 -28.86 1.32 27.04
C MET A 41 -27.64 2.25 27.22
N ASP A 42 -26.45 1.71 27.53
CA ASP A 42 -25.23 2.49 27.77
C ASP A 42 -24.37 2.70 26.51
N THR A 43 -24.88 2.39 25.30
CA THR A 43 -24.11 2.54 24.05
C THR A 43 -24.46 3.81 23.29
N ALA A 44 -23.50 4.70 23.06
CA ALA A 44 -23.70 5.91 22.26
C ALA A 44 -23.92 5.58 20.77
N ARG A 45 -25.03 6.03 20.19
CA ARG A 45 -25.39 5.79 18.78
C ARG A 45 -24.91 6.96 17.93
N ILE A 46 -23.94 6.68 17.05
CA ILE A 46 -23.29 7.70 16.24
C ILE A 46 -23.59 7.46 14.77
N ALA A 47 -24.24 8.42 14.11
CA ALA A 47 -24.40 8.44 12.67
C ALA A 47 -23.26 9.22 12.01
N VAL A 48 -22.61 8.62 11.01
CA VAL A 48 -21.63 9.30 10.15
C VAL A 48 -22.27 9.48 8.77
N VAL A 49 -22.48 10.72 8.34
CA VAL A 49 -23.14 11.03 7.06
C VAL A 49 -22.08 11.20 5.98
N GLY A 50 -22.06 10.30 5.00
CA GLY A 50 -21.12 10.29 3.88
C GLY A 50 -20.13 9.12 3.94
N ALA A 51 -19.96 8.43 2.80
CA ALA A 51 -19.08 7.26 2.66
C ALA A 51 -17.82 7.52 1.80
N GLY A 52 -17.41 8.78 1.67
CA GLY A 52 -16.10 9.12 1.09
C GLY A 52 -14.95 8.83 2.07
N VAL A 53 -13.72 9.12 1.65
CA VAL A 53 -12.50 8.83 2.44
C VAL A 53 -12.54 9.44 3.84
N VAL A 54 -13.07 10.65 3.98
CA VAL A 54 -13.21 11.35 5.27
C VAL A 54 -14.27 10.69 6.16
N GLY A 55 -15.43 10.33 5.60
CA GLY A 55 -16.49 9.69 6.38
C GLY A 55 -16.10 8.31 6.90
N LEU A 56 -15.52 7.47 6.03
CA LEU A 56 -15.08 6.13 6.43
C LEU A 56 -13.91 6.17 7.43
N SER A 57 -12.90 7.03 7.19
CA SER A 57 -11.77 7.15 8.13
C SER A 57 -12.23 7.69 9.48
N THR A 58 -13.13 8.68 9.51
CA THR A 58 -13.74 9.20 10.73
C THR A 58 -14.50 8.13 11.49
N ALA A 59 -15.31 7.32 10.80
CA ALA A 59 -16.02 6.19 11.40
C ALA A 59 -15.06 5.16 12.03
N VAL A 60 -13.95 4.84 11.36
CA VAL A 60 -12.90 3.96 11.90
C VAL A 60 -12.25 4.57 13.15
N CYS A 61 -11.93 5.86 13.13
CA CYS A 61 -11.34 6.55 14.28
C CYS A 61 -12.30 6.55 15.47
N ILE A 62 -13.57 6.92 15.27
CA ILE A 62 -14.60 6.91 16.32
C ILE A 62 -14.74 5.52 16.91
N SER A 63 -14.88 4.49 16.07
CA SER A 63 -15.04 3.10 16.52
C SER A 63 -13.86 2.59 17.36
N LYS A 64 -12.66 3.15 17.19
CA LYS A 64 -11.46 2.77 17.96
C LYS A 64 -11.28 3.60 19.23
N LEU A 65 -11.66 4.87 19.19
CA LEU A 65 -11.34 5.85 20.23
C LEU A 65 -12.47 6.06 21.23
N VAL A 66 -13.73 5.88 20.81
CA VAL A 66 -14.90 6.12 21.65
C VAL A 66 -15.34 4.78 22.27
N PRO A 67 -15.22 4.61 23.60
CA PRO A 67 -15.71 3.42 24.28
C PRO A 67 -17.23 3.30 24.11
N GLN A 68 -17.73 2.06 24.02
CA GLN A 68 -19.18 1.76 24.02
C GLN A 68 -19.97 2.61 23.01
N CYS A 69 -19.51 2.65 21.76
CA CYS A 69 -20.23 3.32 20.68
C CYS A 69 -20.72 2.33 19.62
N SER A 70 -21.82 2.70 18.97
CA SER A 70 -22.37 2.01 17.80
C SER A 70 -22.37 2.97 16.62
N VAL A 71 -21.47 2.75 15.67
CA VAL A 71 -21.31 3.61 14.49
C VAL A 71 -22.16 3.09 13.34
N THR A 72 -22.95 3.98 12.73
CA THR A 72 -23.68 3.72 11.48
C THR A 72 -23.30 4.76 10.45
N ILE A 73 -22.80 4.32 9.30
CA ILE A 73 -22.52 5.18 8.15
C ILE A 73 -23.77 5.25 7.29
N ILE A 74 -24.19 6.45 6.93
CA ILE A 74 -25.37 6.70 6.10
C ILE A 74 -24.93 7.54 4.91
N SER A 75 -25.14 7.05 3.69
CA SER A 75 -24.73 7.74 2.47
C SER A 75 -25.64 7.37 1.30
N ASP A 76 -25.91 8.29 0.39
CA ASP A 76 -26.63 8.00 -0.85
C ASP A 76 -25.75 7.22 -1.85
N LYS A 77 -24.44 7.42 -1.78
CA LYS A 77 -23.42 6.78 -2.62
C LYS A 77 -22.31 6.16 -1.77
N PHE A 78 -21.83 5.01 -2.21
CA PHE A 78 -20.65 4.31 -1.70
C PHE A 78 -19.66 4.11 -2.85
N THR A 79 -18.48 3.54 -2.58
CA THR A 79 -17.54 3.16 -3.64
C THR A 79 -18.23 2.22 -4.65
N PRO A 80 -18.03 2.40 -5.97
CA PRO A 80 -17.05 3.26 -6.65
C PRO A 80 -17.55 4.67 -7.02
N ASP A 81 -18.68 5.12 -6.49
CA ASP A 81 -19.41 6.30 -6.97
C ASP A 81 -19.22 7.57 -6.11
N THR A 82 -18.16 7.63 -5.30
CA THR A 82 -17.84 8.81 -4.48
C THR A 82 -16.85 9.74 -5.18
N THR A 83 -16.79 11.01 -4.77
CA THR A 83 -15.73 11.92 -5.24
C THR A 83 -14.33 11.40 -4.90
N SER A 84 -14.20 10.66 -3.78
CA SER A 84 -12.93 10.06 -3.39
C SER A 84 -12.44 9.02 -4.39
N ASP A 85 -13.34 8.22 -4.99
CA ASP A 85 -12.96 7.20 -5.99
C ASP A 85 -12.31 7.80 -7.26
N VAL A 86 -12.61 9.06 -7.56
CA VAL A 86 -12.07 9.79 -8.73
C VAL A 86 -10.80 10.59 -8.38
N ALA A 87 -10.40 10.63 -7.10
CA ALA A 87 -9.22 11.37 -6.68
C ALA A 87 -7.93 10.70 -7.19
N ALA A 88 -6.94 11.51 -7.61
CA ALA A 88 -5.64 11.01 -8.06
C ALA A 88 -4.86 10.23 -6.99
N GLY A 89 -5.15 10.48 -5.71
CA GLY A 89 -4.62 9.72 -4.58
C GLY A 89 -3.20 10.12 -4.13
N MET A 90 -2.54 11.03 -4.83
CA MET A 90 -1.22 11.54 -4.45
C MET A 90 -1.30 12.35 -3.16
N LEU A 91 -0.49 11.99 -2.17
CA LEU A 91 -0.42 12.68 -0.89
C LEU A 91 0.53 13.88 -0.99
N ILE A 92 0.01 15.00 -1.50
CA ILE A 92 0.71 16.28 -1.58
C ILE A 92 -0.22 17.33 -0.95
N PRO A 93 0.19 18.01 0.13
CA PRO A 93 -0.69 18.93 0.81
C PRO A 93 -0.72 20.28 0.08
N HIS A 94 -1.92 20.80 -0.11
CA HIS A 94 -2.13 22.18 -0.54
C HIS A 94 -2.20 23.11 0.68
N THR A 95 -1.82 24.37 0.49
CA THR A 95 -2.00 25.41 1.51
C THR A 95 -3.45 25.86 1.55
N TYR A 96 -4.10 25.74 2.71
CA TYR A 96 -5.44 26.25 2.97
C TYR A 96 -5.38 27.62 3.65
N PRO A 97 -5.92 28.71 3.07
CA PRO A 97 -5.78 30.06 3.63
C PRO A 97 -6.33 30.24 5.04
N ASP A 98 -7.46 29.59 5.35
CA ASP A 98 -8.19 29.79 6.61
C ASP A 98 -7.74 28.87 7.75
N THR A 99 -6.74 28.02 7.52
CA THR A 99 -6.24 27.06 8.51
C THR A 99 -4.80 27.40 8.86
N PRO A 100 -4.39 27.46 10.13
CA PRO A 100 -2.99 27.70 10.49
C PRO A 100 -2.04 26.65 9.89
N ILE A 101 -0.90 27.08 9.35
CA ILE A 101 0.12 26.21 8.71
C ILE A 101 0.53 25.05 9.64
N HIS A 102 0.72 25.30 10.94
CA HIS A 102 1.14 24.27 11.89
C HIS A 102 0.09 23.17 12.04
N THR A 103 -1.21 23.51 12.02
CA THR A 103 -2.32 22.56 12.07
C THR A 103 -2.39 21.74 10.78
N GLN A 104 -2.27 22.38 9.62
CA GLN A 104 -2.22 21.68 8.32
C GLN A 104 -1.06 20.69 8.26
N LYS A 105 0.12 21.13 8.71
CA LYS A 105 1.32 20.30 8.80
C LYS A 105 1.12 19.11 9.74
N GLN A 106 0.44 19.32 10.87
CA GLN A 106 0.15 18.25 11.81
C GLN A 106 -0.78 17.21 11.19
N TRP A 107 -1.90 17.61 10.60
CA TRP A 107 -2.83 16.70 9.91
C TRP A 107 -2.14 15.92 8.79
N PHE A 108 -1.30 16.61 8.01
CA PHE A 108 -0.50 15.97 6.97
C PHE A 108 0.45 14.93 7.54
N ARG A 109 1.19 15.25 8.61
CA ARG A 109 2.13 14.33 9.26
C ARG A 109 1.44 13.11 9.85
N GLU A 110 0.33 13.30 10.54
CA GLU A 110 -0.44 12.19 11.13
C GLU A 110 -0.99 11.26 10.04
N THR A 111 -1.52 11.85 8.96
CA THR A 111 -2.00 11.09 7.79
C THR A 111 -0.86 10.36 7.09
N PHE A 112 0.29 11.02 6.89
CA PHE A 112 1.48 10.44 6.27
C PHE A 112 1.97 9.25 7.07
N ASN A 113 2.12 9.39 8.39
CA ASN A 113 2.59 8.32 9.26
C ASN A 113 1.65 7.10 9.24
N HIS A 114 0.33 7.33 9.27
CA HIS A 114 -0.67 6.26 9.19
C HIS A 114 -0.59 5.51 7.85
N LEU A 115 -0.58 6.23 6.73
CA LEU A 115 -0.48 5.63 5.40
C LEU A 115 0.89 4.97 5.18
N PHE A 116 1.96 5.54 5.73
CA PHE A 116 3.31 4.95 5.68
C PHE A 116 3.35 3.63 6.43
N ALA A 117 2.72 3.53 7.60
CA ALA A 117 2.60 2.27 8.34
C ALA A 117 1.83 1.22 7.52
N ILE A 118 0.75 1.61 6.85
CA ILE A 118 0.00 0.70 5.96
C ILE A 118 0.85 0.25 4.78
N ALA A 119 1.57 1.17 4.11
CA ALA A 119 2.43 0.86 2.97
C ALA A 119 3.55 -0.14 3.32
N ASN A 120 4.00 -0.17 4.56
CA ASN A 120 5.00 -1.11 5.08
C ASN A 120 4.39 -2.38 5.68
N SER A 121 3.07 -2.55 5.63
CA SER A 121 2.36 -3.71 6.19
C SER A 121 2.04 -4.77 5.12
N ALA A 122 1.65 -5.97 5.56
CA ALA A 122 1.17 -7.01 4.65
C ALA A 122 -0.11 -6.62 3.89
N GLU A 123 -0.87 -5.65 4.41
CA GLU A 123 -2.15 -5.19 3.84
C GLU A 123 -2.00 -4.07 2.81
N ALA A 124 -0.77 -3.59 2.52
CA ALA A 124 -0.52 -2.46 1.63
C ALA A 124 -1.23 -2.58 0.27
N GLY A 125 -1.17 -3.76 -0.34
CA GLY A 125 -1.81 -4.05 -1.63
C GLY A 125 -3.34 -4.04 -1.55
N ASP A 126 -3.92 -4.62 -0.50
CA ASP A 126 -5.37 -4.63 -0.30
C ASP A 126 -5.92 -3.22 0.02
N ALA A 127 -5.11 -2.38 0.67
CA ALA A 127 -5.43 -0.99 0.98
C ALA A 127 -5.18 -0.03 -0.20
N GLY A 128 -4.45 -0.46 -1.23
CA GLY A 128 -4.05 0.41 -2.35
C GLY A 128 -3.11 1.55 -1.92
N VAL A 129 -2.27 1.34 -0.90
CA VAL A 129 -1.34 2.37 -0.39
C VAL A 129 0.10 1.98 -0.71
N HIS A 130 0.81 2.84 -1.44
CA HIS A 130 2.19 2.57 -1.86
C HIS A 130 3.03 3.85 -1.92
N LEU A 131 4.35 3.68 -1.78
CA LEU A 131 5.32 4.76 -1.94
C LEU A 131 5.50 5.11 -3.42
N VAL A 132 5.62 6.39 -3.71
CA VAL A 132 5.84 6.92 -5.06
C VAL A 132 6.91 8.02 -5.01
N SER A 133 7.94 7.87 -5.83
CA SER A 133 8.98 8.87 -6.01
C SER A 133 8.69 9.69 -7.25
N GLY A 134 8.93 11.00 -7.19
CA GLY A 134 8.69 11.85 -8.33
C GLY A 134 9.29 13.24 -8.20
N TRP A 135 8.96 14.06 -9.19
CA TRP A 135 9.37 15.45 -9.26
C TRP A 135 8.15 16.36 -9.29
N GLN A 136 8.24 17.48 -8.57
CA GLN A 136 7.34 18.61 -8.72
C GLN A 136 8.12 19.73 -9.42
N ILE A 137 7.70 20.09 -10.63
CA ILE A 137 8.41 21.03 -11.53
C ILE A 137 7.63 22.33 -11.67
N PHE A 138 8.35 23.45 -11.81
CA PHE A 138 7.80 24.80 -11.82
C PHE A 138 8.41 25.64 -12.95
N GLN A 139 7.55 26.38 -13.66
CA GLN A 139 7.96 27.30 -14.75
C GLN A 139 8.70 28.53 -14.22
N SER A 140 8.50 28.88 -12.95
CA SER A 140 9.19 29.95 -12.24
C SER A 140 9.62 29.45 -10.86
N THR A 141 10.74 29.97 -10.33
CA THR A 141 11.17 29.66 -8.95
C THR A 141 10.10 30.15 -7.95
N PRO A 142 9.56 29.26 -7.10
CA PRO A 142 8.59 29.64 -6.08
C PRO A 142 9.20 30.62 -5.06
N THR A 143 8.39 31.51 -4.49
CA THR A 143 8.82 32.41 -3.41
C THR A 143 9.32 31.66 -2.18
N GLU A 144 8.68 30.53 -1.86
CA GLU A 144 9.08 29.64 -0.79
C GLU A 144 9.60 28.33 -1.40
N GLU A 145 10.92 28.22 -1.50
CA GLU A 145 11.56 27.05 -2.13
C GLU A 145 11.51 25.78 -1.27
N LEU A 146 11.31 25.93 0.04
CA LEU A 146 11.17 24.84 0.99
C LEU A 146 9.75 24.85 1.58
N PRO A 147 8.82 24.02 1.08
CA PRO A 147 7.45 24.04 1.55
C PRO A 147 7.34 23.54 2.99
N PHE A 148 6.29 23.96 3.71
CA PHE A 148 6.08 23.65 5.13
C PHE A 148 6.07 22.15 5.47
N TRP A 149 5.85 21.29 4.48
CA TRP A 149 5.75 19.82 4.60
C TRP A 149 7.00 19.06 4.15
N ALA A 150 8.06 19.75 3.73
CA ALA A 150 9.28 19.15 3.20
C ALA A 150 9.96 18.15 4.16
N ASP A 151 9.87 18.39 5.47
CA ASP A 151 10.41 17.53 6.53
C ASP A 151 9.55 16.31 6.87
N VAL A 152 8.36 16.21 6.29
CA VAL A 152 7.43 15.09 6.54
C VAL A 152 7.56 14.02 5.46
N VAL A 153 7.76 14.43 4.20
CA VAL A 153 7.96 13.49 3.08
C VAL A 153 9.39 12.94 3.08
N LEU A 154 9.61 11.86 2.32
CA LEU A 154 10.90 11.18 2.33
C LEU A 154 11.85 11.78 1.30
N GLY A 155 13.07 12.10 1.72
CA GLY A 155 14.16 12.49 0.82
C GLY A 155 13.91 13.78 0.04
N PHE A 156 13.18 14.74 0.61
CA PHE A 156 12.94 16.02 -0.03
C PHE A 156 14.25 16.74 -0.35
N ARG A 157 14.38 17.18 -1.60
CA ARG A 157 15.49 18.00 -2.07
C ARG A 157 15.11 18.80 -3.30
N ARG A 158 15.96 19.78 -3.64
CA ARG A 158 15.92 20.41 -4.97
C ARG A 158 16.39 19.41 -6.04
N MET A 159 15.84 19.53 -7.24
CA MET A 159 16.34 18.81 -8.41
C MET A 159 17.74 19.33 -8.76
N THR A 160 18.59 18.42 -9.21
CA THR A 160 19.89 18.76 -9.78
C THR A 160 19.74 19.34 -11.18
N GLU A 161 20.76 20.06 -11.66
CA GLU A 161 20.81 20.57 -13.02
C GLU A 161 20.60 19.47 -14.08
N ALA A 162 21.17 18.28 -13.84
CA ALA A 162 21.04 17.13 -14.75
C ALA A 162 19.59 16.59 -14.80
N GLU A 163 18.85 16.64 -13.69
CA GLU A 163 17.45 16.24 -13.63
C GLU A 163 16.54 17.30 -14.27
N LEU A 164 16.81 18.59 -14.05
CA LEU A 164 16.03 19.69 -14.64
C LEU A 164 16.17 19.74 -16.17
N LYS A 165 17.34 19.38 -16.72
CA LYS A 165 17.55 19.26 -18.18
C LYS A 165 16.58 18.31 -18.88
N LYS A 166 15.93 17.39 -18.15
CA LYS A 166 14.88 16.51 -18.69
C LYS A 166 13.57 17.25 -18.98
N PHE A 167 13.39 18.45 -18.42
CA PHE A 167 12.18 19.26 -18.48
C PHE A 167 12.51 20.69 -18.97
N PRO A 168 12.85 20.87 -20.25
CA PRO A 168 13.45 22.12 -20.76
C PRO A 168 12.56 23.36 -20.64
N GLN A 169 11.26 23.21 -20.38
CA GLN A 169 10.31 24.31 -20.19
C GLN A 169 10.17 24.76 -18.73
N TYR A 170 10.90 24.11 -17.81
CA TYR A 170 10.79 24.34 -16.37
C TYR A 170 12.14 24.79 -15.80
N VAL A 171 12.10 25.72 -14.86
CA VAL A 171 13.32 26.39 -14.33
C VAL A 171 13.66 25.97 -12.90
N PHE A 172 12.70 25.37 -12.19
CA PHE A 172 12.87 24.92 -10.83
C PHE A 172 12.14 23.60 -10.62
N GLY A 173 12.64 22.78 -9.70
CA GLY A 173 12.02 21.51 -9.39
C GLY A 173 12.48 20.94 -8.06
N GLN A 174 11.60 20.14 -7.48
CA GLN A 174 11.79 19.46 -6.21
C GLN A 174 11.61 17.96 -6.43
N ALA A 175 12.45 17.16 -5.78
CA ALA A 175 12.40 15.70 -5.81
C ALA A 175 12.10 15.19 -4.40
N PHE A 176 11.16 14.25 -4.29
CA PHE A 176 10.81 13.61 -3.03
C PHE A 176 10.05 12.31 -3.28
N THR A 177 9.99 11.47 -2.24
CA THR A 177 9.14 10.28 -2.20
C THR A 177 7.96 10.55 -1.26
N THR A 178 6.74 10.37 -1.76
CA THR A 178 5.50 10.49 -0.99
C THR A 178 4.69 9.19 -1.09
N LEU A 179 3.44 9.21 -0.62
CA LEU A 179 2.50 8.09 -0.71
C LEU A 179 1.42 8.38 -1.75
N LYS A 180 0.99 7.33 -2.44
CA LYS A 180 -0.25 7.30 -3.21
C LYS A 180 -1.24 6.39 -2.51
N CYS A 181 -2.46 6.89 -2.33
CA CYS A 181 -3.58 6.17 -1.74
C CYS A 181 -4.69 6.05 -2.77
N GLU A 182 -4.89 4.85 -3.29
CA GLU A 182 -5.91 4.56 -4.30
C GLU A 182 -7.27 4.36 -3.64
N CYS A 183 -8.10 5.41 -3.63
CA CYS A 183 -9.41 5.35 -2.99
C CYS A 183 -10.30 4.19 -3.45
N PRO A 184 -10.34 3.79 -4.74
CA PRO A 184 -11.10 2.60 -5.16
C PRO A 184 -10.71 1.29 -4.44
N ALA A 185 -9.49 1.19 -3.92
CA ALA A 185 -9.04 0.07 -3.07
C ALA A 185 -9.13 0.41 -1.57
N TYR A 186 -8.79 1.64 -1.20
CA TYR A 186 -8.75 2.10 0.19
C TYR A 186 -10.12 2.18 0.85
N LEU A 187 -11.16 2.62 0.12
CA LEU A 187 -12.52 2.70 0.67
C LEU A 187 -13.08 1.32 1.03
N PRO A 188 -13.06 0.29 0.15
CA PRO A 188 -13.42 -1.08 0.55
C PRO A 188 -12.61 -1.61 1.74
N TRP A 189 -11.33 -1.26 1.83
CA TRP A 189 -10.46 -1.65 2.94
C TRP A 189 -10.89 -1.02 4.28
N LEU A 190 -11.34 0.24 4.27
CA LEU A 190 -11.94 0.89 5.44
C LEU A 190 -13.32 0.30 5.78
N GLU A 191 -14.18 0.04 4.79
CA GLU A 191 -15.49 -0.59 5.01
C GLU A 191 -15.37 -1.95 5.70
N LYS A 192 -14.38 -2.76 5.30
CA LYS A 192 -14.08 -4.05 5.96
C LYS A 192 -13.76 -3.87 7.45
N ARG A 193 -13.01 -2.82 7.81
CA ARG A 193 -12.67 -2.51 9.21
C ARG A 193 -13.89 -2.10 10.01
N ILE A 194 -14.74 -1.25 9.43
CA ILE A 194 -15.98 -0.84 10.09
C ILE A 194 -16.90 -2.04 10.32
N LYS A 195 -17.06 -2.92 9.32
CA LYS A 195 -17.83 -4.17 9.47
C LYS A 195 -17.24 -5.08 10.55
N GLY A 196 -15.90 -5.17 10.61
CA GLY A 196 -15.20 -5.92 11.66
C GLY A 196 -15.39 -5.36 13.07
N SER A 197 -15.71 -4.07 13.18
CA SER A 197 -16.08 -3.39 14.43
C SER A 197 -17.59 -3.34 14.67
N GLU A 198 -18.37 -4.22 14.02
CA GLU A 198 -19.84 -4.30 14.12
C GLU A 198 -20.58 -3.02 13.69
N GLY A 199 -19.91 -2.15 12.94
CA GLY A 199 -20.51 -0.95 12.37
C GLY A 199 -21.43 -1.26 11.19
N TRP A 200 -22.44 -0.40 11.03
CA TRP A 200 -23.46 -0.56 9.99
C TRP A 200 -23.24 0.42 8.86
N MET A 201 -23.64 0.03 7.65
CA MET A 201 -23.61 0.89 6.47
C MET A 201 -24.98 0.87 5.82
N LEU A 202 -25.58 2.03 5.65
CA LEU A 202 -26.92 2.22 5.13
C LEU A 202 -26.87 3.09 3.89
N THR A 203 -27.32 2.52 2.76
CA THR A 203 -27.52 3.30 1.53
C THR A 203 -28.85 4.04 1.63
N ARG A 204 -28.78 5.33 1.93
CA ARG A 204 -29.94 6.21 2.09
C ARG A 204 -29.53 7.65 1.81
N ARG A 205 -30.36 8.33 1.01
CA ARG A 205 -30.31 9.78 0.87
C ARG A 205 -30.92 10.42 2.12
N ILE A 206 -30.18 11.38 2.68
CA ILE A 206 -30.63 12.25 3.76
C ILE A 206 -30.92 13.60 3.10
N ASP A 207 -32.11 14.14 3.36
CA ASP A 207 -32.48 15.47 2.85
C ASP A 207 -32.36 16.54 3.96
N ASP A 208 -32.47 16.15 5.23
CA ASP A 208 -32.26 16.99 6.40
C ASP A 208 -31.60 16.18 7.53
N LEU A 209 -30.55 16.70 8.17
CA LEU A 209 -29.86 16.02 9.28
C LEU A 209 -30.78 15.75 10.48
N TRP A 210 -31.85 16.54 10.66
CA TRP A 210 -32.83 16.34 11.73
C TRP A 210 -33.61 15.02 11.62
N GLU A 211 -33.64 14.39 10.43
CA GLU A 211 -34.26 13.07 10.26
C GLU A 211 -33.57 11.97 11.09
N LEU A 212 -32.33 12.21 11.52
CA LEU A 212 -31.52 11.28 12.31
C LEU A 212 -31.71 11.45 13.82
N TYR A 213 -32.20 12.59 14.27
CA TYR A 213 -32.40 12.92 15.70
C TYR A 213 -33.18 11.86 16.49
N PRO A 214 -34.27 11.25 15.97
CA PRO A 214 -35.00 10.23 16.73
C PRO A 214 -34.23 8.93 16.99
N SER A 215 -33.17 8.66 16.20
CA SER A 215 -32.49 7.35 16.17
C SER A 215 -31.03 7.38 16.59
N PHE A 216 -30.40 8.57 16.60
CA PHE A 216 -28.98 8.74 16.85
C PHE A 216 -28.74 9.84 17.87
N ASP A 217 -27.74 9.63 18.73
CA ASP A 217 -27.37 10.57 19.78
C ASP A 217 -26.40 11.64 19.26
N ILE A 218 -25.54 11.25 18.29
CA ILE A 218 -24.56 12.13 17.64
C ILE A 218 -24.61 11.94 16.13
N VAL A 219 -24.57 13.05 15.39
CA VAL A 219 -24.42 13.07 13.93
C VAL A 219 -23.09 13.71 13.56
N VAL A 220 -22.29 13.00 12.78
CA VAL A 220 -21.01 13.46 12.25
C VAL A 220 -21.18 13.73 10.76
N ASN A 221 -21.14 15.00 10.36
CA ASN A 221 -21.37 15.40 8.98
C ASN A 221 -20.07 15.31 8.15
N CYS A 222 -19.98 14.29 7.31
CA CYS A 222 -18.88 14.07 6.35
C CYS A 222 -19.38 14.04 4.89
N SER A 223 -20.47 14.77 4.59
CA SER A 223 -21.17 14.73 3.30
C SER A 223 -20.44 15.44 2.14
N GLY A 224 -19.24 15.99 2.39
CA GLY A 224 -18.46 16.70 1.37
C GLY A 224 -19.25 17.85 0.76
N LEU A 225 -19.32 17.93 -0.58
CA LEU A 225 -20.11 18.94 -1.29
C LEU A 225 -21.61 18.93 -0.94
N GLY A 226 -22.14 17.79 -0.45
CA GLY A 226 -23.52 17.68 0.02
C GLY A 226 -23.82 18.57 1.24
N SER A 227 -22.79 19.00 1.99
CA SER A 227 -22.96 19.87 3.15
C SER A 227 -23.56 21.23 2.80
N ARG A 228 -23.40 21.69 1.55
CA ARG A 228 -24.06 22.91 1.04
C ARG A 228 -25.57 22.85 1.24
N GLN A 229 -26.16 21.69 0.92
CA GLN A 229 -27.60 21.47 1.08
C GLN A 229 -27.93 21.12 2.53
N LEU A 230 -27.21 20.17 3.12
CA LEU A 230 -27.54 19.59 4.44
C LEU A 230 -27.29 20.53 5.63
N ALA A 231 -26.30 21.40 5.54
CA ALA A 231 -25.89 22.31 6.61
C ALA A 231 -26.02 23.79 6.23
N GLY A 232 -26.56 24.09 5.04
CA GLY A 232 -26.67 25.46 4.54
C GLY A 232 -25.33 26.16 4.32
N ASP A 233 -24.24 25.41 4.13
CA ASP A 233 -22.90 25.99 3.99
C ASP A 233 -22.73 26.64 2.61
N ALA A 234 -22.93 27.96 2.54
CA ALA A 234 -22.77 28.72 1.30
C ALA A 234 -21.29 28.92 0.88
N LYS A 235 -20.33 28.66 1.78
CA LYS A 235 -18.90 28.83 1.50
C LYS A 235 -18.33 27.69 0.66
N ILE A 236 -18.95 26.50 0.72
CA ILE A 236 -18.55 25.36 -0.11
C ILE A 236 -19.19 25.47 -1.51
N PHE A 237 -18.38 25.34 -2.55
CA PHE A 237 -18.82 25.36 -3.95
C PHE A 237 -18.08 24.27 -4.73
N PRO A 238 -18.69 23.72 -5.79
CA PRO A 238 -18.03 22.72 -6.62
C PRO A 238 -16.81 23.33 -7.30
N GLY A 239 -15.65 22.72 -7.12
CA GLY A 239 -14.47 23.03 -7.92
C GLY A 239 -14.64 22.53 -9.36
N PRO A 240 -13.92 23.10 -10.34
CA PRO A 240 -13.93 22.58 -11.71
C PRO A 240 -13.46 21.12 -11.72
N ARG A 241 -14.20 20.28 -12.44
CA ARG A 241 -13.73 18.93 -12.80
C ARG A 241 -12.59 19.13 -13.79
N TRP A 242 -11.36 18.86 -13.38
CA TRP A 242 -10.20 19.01 -14.25
C TRP A 242 -10.33 18.11 -15.49
N HIS A 243 -10.05 18.68 -16.66
CA HIS A 243 -9.67 17.91 -17.83
C HIS A 243 -8.21 17.50 -17.61
N ILE A 244 -7.95 16.21 -17.48
CA ILE A 244 -6.57 15.71 -17.40
C ILE A 244 -6.09 15.57 -18.83
N ASP A 245 -5.21 16.48 -19.25
CA ASP A 245 -4.36 16.25 -20.42
C ASP A 245 -3.40 15.13 -20.05
N LEU A 246 -3.78 13.90 -20.38
CA LEU A 246 -2.95 12.73 -20.16
C LEU A 246 -1.61 12.99 -20.86
N GLN A 247 -0.52 12.75 -20.13
CA GLN A 247 0.79 12.71 -20.76
C GLN A 247 0.74 11.72 -21.93
N PRO A 248 1.51 11.92 -23.03
CA PRO A 248 1.37 11.10 -24.23
C PRO A 248 1.41 9.59 -23.99
N TRP A 249 2.13 9.14 -22.96
CA TRP A 249 2.25 7.74 -22.53
C TRP A 249 1.05 7.19 -21.73
N ALA A 250 0.17 8.05 -21.21
CA ALA A 250 -1.03 7.67 -20.45
C ALA A 250 -2.32 7.84 -21.28
N GLY A 251 -2.20 8.24 -22.55
CA GLY A 251 -3.33 8.44 -23.43
C GLY A 251 -3.96 7.13 -23.93
N PRO A 252 -5.22 7.16 -24.41
CA PRO A 252 -5.94 5.98 -24.91
C PRO A 252 -5.38 5.39 -26.22
N ALA A 253 -4.30 5.95 -26.77
CA ALA A 253 -3.73 5.59 -28.06
C ALA A 253 -2.62 4.52 -28.00
N GLN A 254 -2.16 4.11 -26.81
CA GLN A 254 -1.08 3.13 -26.67
C GLN A 254 -1.61 1.74 -26.30
N SER A 255 -0.99 0.70 -26.89
CA SER A 255 -1.34 -0.70 -26.64
C SER A 255 -0.63 -1.23 -25.39
N LEU A 256 -1.18 -2.31 -24.80
CA LEU A 256 -0.52 -3.07 -23.74
C LEU A 256 0.92 -3.44 -24.12
N ASP A 257 1.17 -3.72 -25.41
CA ASP A 257 2.49 -4.09 -25.92
C ASP A 257 3.48 -2.93 -25.80
N GLU A 258 3.09 -1.70 -26.17
CA GLU A 258 3.97 -0.54 -26.05
C GLU A 258 4.36 -0.26 -24.59
N GLU A 259 3.40 -0.39 -23.67
CA GLU A 259 3.66 -0.21 -22.25
C GLU A 259 4.50 -1.36 -21.67
N ALA A 260 4.27 -2.60 -22.12
CA ALA A 260 5.12 -3.73 -21.78
C ALA A 260 6.55 -3.51 -22.27
N TRP A 261 6.74 -3.02 -23.50
CA TRP A 261 8.07 -2.68 -24.04
C TRP A 261 8.73 -1.53 -23.29
N ARG A 262 7.97 -0.50 -22.88
CA ARG A 262 8.48 0.59 -22.03
C ARG A 262 8.95 0.06 -20.68
N PHE A 263 8.16 -0.81 -20.05
CA PHE A 263 8.49 -1.42 -18.77
C PHE A 263 9.72 -2.33 -18.90
N LEU A 264 9.74 -3.20 -19.92
CA LEU A 264 10.89 -4.05 -20.25
C LEU A 264 12.15 -3.21 -20.47
N ARG A 265 12.06 -2.13 -21.26
CA ARG A 265 13.18 -1.22 -21.48
C ARG A 265 13.64 -0.55 -20.18
N TYR A 266 12.72 -0.16 -19.30
CA TYR A 266 13.08 0.43 -18.02
C TYR A 266 13.82 -0.57 -17.12
N ILE A 267 13.31 -1.80 -16.97
CA ILE A 267 13.94 -2.82 -16.12
C ILE A 267 15.22 -3.40 -16.72
N SER A 268 15.38 -3.36 -18.05
CA SER A 268 16.58 -3.82 -18.76
C SER A 268 17.61 -2.71 -19.01
N THR A 269 17.32 -1.46 -18.64
CA THR A 269 18.29 -0.37 -18.74
C THR A 269 18.95 -0.17 -17.38
N ALA A 270 20.28 -0.27 -17.33
CA ALA A 270 21.05 0.05 -16.13
C ALA A 270 20.75 1.49 -15.65
N GLN A 271 20.13 1.62 -14.48
CA GLN A 271 19.69 2.92 -13.94
C GLN A 271 20.81 3.69 -13.24
N ILE A 272 21.95 3.03 -12.99
CA ILE A 272 23.08 3.59 -12.23
C ILE A 272 24.36 3.34 -13.03
N ALA A 273 25.13 4.40 -13.25
CA ALA A 273 26.48 4.30 -13.78
C ALA A 273 27.43 3.83 -12.67
N CYS A 274 27.93 2.61 -12.79
CA CYS A 274 28.88 2.03 -11.85
C CYS A 274 30.32 2.33 -12.28
N ASN A 275 31.09 3.01 -11.42
CA ASN A 275 32.50 3.33 -11.73
C ASN A 275 33.43 2.14 -11.51
N HIS A 276 33.07 1.27 -10.56
CA HIS A 276 33.82 0.05 -10.21
C HIS A 276 32.92 -1.17 -10.39
N MET A 277 32.90 -1.70 -11.60
CA MET A 277 32.34 -3.03 -11.85
C MET A 277 33.40 -4.06 -11.53
N ASN A 278 33.07 -5.04 -10.69
CA ASN A 278 33.89 -6.23 -10.56
C ASN A 278 33.40 -7.26 -11.57
N THR A 279 34.20 -7.49 -12.62
CA THR A 279 33.98 -8.53 -13.62
C THR A 279 34.78 -9.79 -13.34
N ASP A 280 35.57 -9.82 -12.27
CA ASP A 280 36.37 -10.98 -11.92
C ASP A 280 35.47 -12.10 -11.41
N SER A 281 35.05 -12.94 -12.35
CA SER A 281 35.32 -14.35 -12.17
C SER A 281 36.76 -14.53 -11.69
N LEU A 282 36.95 -14.80 -10.41
CA LEU A 282 38.18 -15.43 -9.89
C LEU A 282 38.27 -16.91 -10.32
N ALA A 283 37.85 -17.21 -11.55
CA ALA A 283 38.07 -18.48 -12.21
C ALA A 283 39.03 -18.24 -13.37
N THR A 284 40.30 -18.53 -13.12
CA THR A 284 41.21 -19.00 -14.15
C THR A 284 40.61 -20.28 -14.72
N ASP A 285 39.76 -20.16 -15.75
CA ASP A 285 39.74 -21.09 -16.88
C ASP A 285 38.76 -20.62 -17.95
N SER A 286 39.30 -20.54 -19.15
CA SER A 286 38.67 -20.07 -20.37
C SER A 286 37.60 -21.06 -20.87
N SER A 287 36.33 -20.66 -20.84
CA SER A 287 35.35 -21.09 -21.84
C SER A 287 34.47 -19.90 -22.28
N PRO A 288 34.15 -19.75 -23.59
CA PRO A 288 33.70 -18.46 -24.13
C PRO A 288 32.18 -18.23 -24.08
N THR A 289 31.40 -19.11 -23.44
CA THR A 289 29.94 -19.17 -23.69
C THR A 289 29.06 -18.52 -22.62
N HIS A 290 29.59 -18.12 -21.46
CA HIS A 290 28.80 -17.39 -20.45
C HIS A 290 29.62 -16.23 -19.89
N LYS A 291 29.16 -15.00 -20.16
CA LYS A 291 29.72 -13.81 -19.52
C LYS A 291 29.36 -13.84 -18.03
N PRO A 292 30.32 -13.58 -17.13
CA PRO A 292 30.02 -13.55 -15.71
C PRO A 292 29.17 -12.34 -15.33
N TRP A 293 28.26 -12.55 -14.37
CA TRP A 293 27.48 -11.49 -13.73
C TRP A 293 28.39 -10.39 -13.21
N SER A 294 28.15 -9.14 -13.61
CA SER A 294 28.98 -7.99 -13.23
C SER A 294 28.37 -7.25 -12.05
N VAL A 295 28.97 -7.31 -10.86
CA VAL A 295 28.42 -6.61 -9.68
C VAL A 295 28.99 -5.20 -9.55
N CYS A 296 28.12 -4.23 -9.28
CA CYS A 296 28.54 -2.89 -8.92
C CYS A 296 29.01 -2.83 -7.46
N LEU A 297 30.30 -2.55 -7.24
CA LEU A 297 30.91 -2.46 -5.90
C LEU A 297 31.45 -1.06 -5.62
N ASP A 298 30.81 -0.04 -6.18
CA ASP A 298 31.20 1.34 -5.96
C ASP A 298 31.08 1.71 -4.47
N ASP A 299 32.08 2.40 -3.92
CA ASP A 299 32.14 2.75 -2.48
C ASP A 299 30.96 3.65 -2.04
N ARG A 300 30.28 4.27 -3.01
CA ARG A 300 29.02 5.00 -2.82
C ARG A 300 27.89 4.11 -2.29
N PHE A 301 27.98 2.80 -2.52
CA PHE A 301 27.05 1.79 -2.02
C PHE A 301 27.71 1.00 -0.88
N ASN A 302 27.00 0.86 0.23
CA ASN A 302 27.54 0.24 1.45
C ASN A 302 27.85 -1.28 1.27
N LEU A 303 27.43 -1.87 0.16
CA LEU A 303 27.60 -3.29 -0.17
C LEU A 303 29.08 -3.70 -0.25
N ALA A 304 29.92 -2.89 -0.91
CA ALA A 304 31.35 -3.20 -1.06
C ALA A 304 32.10 -3.21 0.29
N HIS A 305 31.69 -2.35 1.22
CA HIS A 305 32.24 -2.33 2.58
C HIS A 305 31.74 -3.53 3.41
N GLN A 306 30.45 -3.88 3.28
CA GLN A 306 29.85 -5.03 3.97
C GLN A 306 30.45 -6.37 3.53
N ILE A 307 30.72 -6.54 2.23
CA ILE A 307 31.40 -7.74 1.71
C ILE A 307 32.82 -7.83 2.28
N ARG A 308 33.60 -6.74 2.26
CA ARG A 308 34.97 -6.70 2.83
C ARG A 308 35.00 -7.06 4.32
N ASN A 309 33.97 -6.65 5.07
CA ASN A 309 33.85 -6.94 6.50
C ASN A 309 33.15 -8.28 6.81
N LYS A 310 32.82 -9.09 5.80
CA LYS A 310 32.09 -10.37 5.94
C LYS A 310 30.75 -10.22 6.67
N GLN A 311 30.08 -9.09 6.47
CA GLN A 311 28.74 -8.79 7.00
C GLN A 311 27.73 -8.67 5.86
N CYS A 312 27.70 -9.68 5.00
CA CYS A 312 26.84 -9.70 3.82
C CYS A 312 26.00 -10.98 3.82
N ARG A 313 24.73 -10.84 3.44
CA ARG A 313 23.79 -11.94 3.26
C ARG A 313 23.12 -11.78 1.90
N LEU A 314 23.15 -12.84 1.09
CA LEU A 314 22.65 -12.85 -0.28
C LEU A 314 21.46 -13.81 -0.39
N TYR A 315 20.39 -13.38 -1.05
CA TYR A 315 19.30 -14.25 -1.45
C TYR A 315 19.32 -14.39 -2.97
N SER A 316 19.52 -15.61 -3.47
CA SER A 316 19.45 -15.92 -4.91
C SER A 316 18.16 -16.67 -5.22
N LEU A 317 17.53 -16.32 -6.34
CA LEU A 317 16.27 -16.90 -6.79
C LEU A 317 16.52 -17.61 -8.13
N GLY A 318 16.83 -18.89 -8.04
CA GLY A 318 17.12 -19.69 -9.23
C GLY A 318 15.84 -20.05 -9.95
N LEU A 319 15.69 -19.64 -11.21
CA LEU A 319 14.65 -20.13 -12.12
C LEU A 319 15.09 -21.42 -12.84
N GLY A 320 15.90 -22.27 -12.20
CA GLY A 320 16.38 -23.53 -12.77
C GLY A 320 17.60 -23.38 -13.71
N SER A 321 18.38 -22.32 -13.56
CA SER A 321 19.69 -22.16 -14.22
C SER A 321 20.77 -22.93 -13.46
N ASP A 322 21.58 -23.72 -14.17
CA ASP A 322 22.76 -24.41 -13.62
C ASP A 322 23.92 -23.43 -13.32
N ASP A 323 23.82 -22.17 -13.75
CA ASP A 323 24.80 -21.15 -13.41
C ASP A 323 24.65 -20.76 -11.93
N THR A 324 25.59 -21.23 -11.11
CA THR A 324 25.72 -20.96 -9.66
C THR A 324 26.98 -20.16 -9.35
N HIS A 325 27.71 -19.71 -10.38
CA HIS A 325 29.05 -19.16 -10.22
C HIS A 325 29.05 -17.90 -9.35
N PHE A 326 28.01 -17.08 -9.46
CA PHE A 326 27.85 -15.88 -8.65
C PHE A 326 27.65 -16.21 -7.17
N GLU A 327 26.72 -17.11 -6.86
CA GLU A 327 26.41 -17.53 -5.49
C GLU A 327 27.61 -18.18 -4.81
N VAL A 328 28.31 -19.06 -5.53
CA VAL A 328 29.53 -19.73 -5.05
C VAL A 328 30.63 -18.70 -4.77
N SER A 329 30.83 -17.73 -5.67
CA SER A 329 31.80 -16.65 -5.48
C SER A 329 31.50 -15.82 -4.22
N MET A 330 30.25 -15.44 -4.02
CA MET A 330 29.84 -14.66 -2.84
C MET A 330 30.01 -15.44 -1.53
N ALA A 331 29.70 -16.74 -1.54
CA ALA A 331 29.91 -17.63 -0.40
C ALA A 331 31.41 -17.79 -0.06
N ASN A 332 32.28 -17.92 -1.07
CA ASN A 332 33.73 -18.02 -0.89
C ASN A 332 34.33 -16.72 -0.31
N ASN A 333 33.72 -15.57 -0.60
CA ASN A 333 34.10 -14.28 -0.02
C ASN A 333 33.53 -14.05 1.40
N GLY A 334 32.87 -15.05 1.99
CA GLY A 334 32.38 -15.03 3.37
C GLY A 334 31.00 -14.38 3.53
N CYS A 335 30.23 -14.24 2.45
CA CYS A 335 28.81 -13.87 2.55
C CYS A 335 27.98 -15.11 2.88
N GLU A 336 26.93 -14.96 3.69
CA GLU A 336 25.96 -16.04 3.86
C GLU A 336 24.96 -16.01 2.70
N VAL A 337 24.97 -17.07 1.88
CA VAL A 337 24.18 -17.14 0.65
C VAL A 337 23.04 -18.14 0.80
N HIS A 338 21.82 -17.70 0.52
CA HIS A 338 20.61 -18.51 0.52
C HIS A 338 20.01 -18.55 -0.88
N ARG A 339 20.13 -19.69 -1.55
CA ARG A 339 19.54 -19.94 -2.87
C ARG A 339 18.20 -20.66 -2.73
N PHE A 340 17.16 -20.08 -3.30
CA PHE A 340 15.83 -20.68 -3.36
C PHE A 340 15.64 -21.31 -4.73
N ASP A 341 15.58 -22.64 -4.75
CA ASP A 341 15.50 -23.44 -5.97
C ASP A 341 14.54 -24.62 -5.76
N PRO A 342 13.36 -24.62 -6.41
CA PRO A 342 12.35 -25.67 -6.21
C PRO A 342 12.76 -27.05 -6.73
N SER A 343 13.79 -27.12 -7.57
CA SER A 343 14.26 -28.37 -8.19
C SER A 343 15.08 -29.26 -7.25
N VAL A 344 15.55 -28.69 -6.12
CA VAL A 344 16.38 -29.40 -5.15
C VAL A 344 15.57 -30.49 -4.43
N LYS A 345 16.20 -31.64 -4.14
CA LYS A 345 15.50 -32.82 -3.59
C LYS A 345 15.04 -32.63 -2.14
N SER A 346 15.88 -32.05 -1.30
CA SER A 346 15.64 -31.87 0.13
C SER A 346 15.17 -30.45 0.46
N ALA A 347 14.41 -30.28 1.54
CA ALA A 347 13.89 -28.98 1.96
C ALA A 347 14.98 -27.93 2.18
N HIS A 348 16.08 -28.32 2.84
CA HIS A 348 17.25 -27.49 3.10
C HIS A 348 18.53 -28.30 2.92
N ILE A 349 19.50 -27.77 2.18
CA ILE A 349 20.81 -28.38 1.98
C ILE A 349 21.89 -27.32 2.21
N LEU A 350 22.84 -27.61 3.10
CA LEU A 350 24.07 -26.84 3.19
C LEU A 350 25.07 -27.47 2.22
N GLU A 351 25.35 -26.80 1.10
CA GLU A 351 26.27 -27.32 0.08
C GLU A 351 27.72 -26.98 0.41
N SER A 352 27.97 -25.81 0.99
CA SER A 352 29.30 -25.38 1.45
C SER A 352 29.18 -24.51 2.72
N GLN A 353 30.31 -24.13 3.33
CA GLN A 353 30.37 -23.45 4.63
C GLN A 353 29.49 -22.18 4.75
N HIS A 354 29.11 -21.55 3.62
CA HIS A 354 28.24 -20.37 3.59
C HIS A 354 27.16 -20.40 2.49
N LEU A 355 26.87 -21.56 1.88
CA LEU A 355 25.90 -21.68 0.78
C LEU A 355 24.76 -22.65 1.13
N TRP A 356 23.56 -22.09 1.29
CA TRP A 356 22.33 -22.81 1.61
C TRP A 356 21.42 -22.90 0.38
N TYR A 357 20.89 -24.10 0.13
CA TYR A 357 19.81 -24.33 -0.82
C TYR A 357 18.51 -24.59 -0.08
N HIS A 358 17.45 -23.95 -0.54
CA HIS A 358 16.10 -24.09 -0.01
C HIS A 358 15.19 -24.54 -1.14
N ARG A 359 14.50 -25.67 -0.96
CA ARG A 359 13.50 -26.18 -1.92
C ARG A 359 12.22 -25.39 -1.81
N LEU A 360 12.25 -24.18 -2.34
CA LEU A 360 11.22 -23.18 -2.21
C LEU A 360 11.25 -22.24 -3.42
N SER A 361 10.08 -21.79 -3.87
CA SER A 361 9.93 -20.75 -4.88
C SER A 361 9.31 -19.50 -4.25
N ILE A 362 9.62 -18.36 -4.84
CA ILE A 362 9.01 -17.09 -4.43
C ILE A 362 7.73 -16.87 -5.22
N ASP A 363 6.72 -16.42 -4.49
CA ASP A 363 5.44 -16.01 -5.02
C ASP A 363 5.10 -14.62 -4.45
N TRP A 364 4.22 -13.90 -5.12
CA TRP A 364 3.73 -12.59 -4.67
C TRP A 364 2.77 -12.74 -3.49
N ARG A 365 2.20 -13.94 -3.27
CA ARG A 365 1.35 -14.29 -2.12
C ARG A 365 1.81 -15.56 -1.41
N ASP A 366 1.48 -15.66 -0.13
CA ASP A 366 1.56 -16.94 0.57
C ASP A 366 0.38 -17.85 0.17
N PRO A 367 0.61 -19.17 0.05
CA PRO A 367 -0.43 -20.11 -0.35
C PRO A 367 -1.56 -20.14 0.67
N HIS A 368 -2.79 -20.21 0.17
CA HIS A 368 -3.98 -20.27 1.01
C HIS A 368 -3.94 -21.55 1.88
N PRO A 369 -4.22 -21.48 3.20
CA PRO A 369 -4.11 -22.63 4.11
C PRO A 369 -4.89 -23.87 3.63
N ALA A 370 -6.07 -23.65 3.02
CA ALA A 370 -6.90 -24.71 2.44
C ALA A 370 -6.29 -25.38 1.19
N VAL A 371 -5.42 -24.69 0.43
CA VAL A 371 -4.75 -25.21 -0.77
C VAL A 371 -3.44 -25.91 -0.40
N ALA A 372 -2.72 -25.39 0.60
CA ALA A 372 -1.50 -26.00 1.14
C ALA A 372 -1.73 -27.44 1.65
N ALA A 373 -2.92 -27.73 2.19
CA ALA A 373 -3.31 -29.07 2.62
C ALA A 373 -3.53 -30.07 1.47
N GLN A 374 -3.86 -29.59 0.26
CA GLN A 374 -4.14 -30.43 -0.91
C GLN A 374 -2.93 -30.63 -1.83
N LYS A 375 -1.96 -29.71 -1.80
CA LYS A 375 -0.68 -29.81 -2.52
C LYS A 375 0.49 -29.67 -1.55
N PRO A 376 0.84 -30.72 -0.77
CA PRO A 376 1.94 -30.68 0.20
C PRO A 376 3.33 -30.45 -0.43
N HIS A 377 3.42 -30.41 -1.76
CA HIS A 377 4.65 -30.16 -2.53
C HIS A 377 4.69 -28.77 -3.19
N SER A 378 3.65 -27.93 -3.03
CA SER A 378 3.68 -26.54 -3.50
C SER A 378 4.39 -25.68 -2.47
N ASN A 379 5.71 -25.57 -2.62
CA ASN A 379 6.58 -24.82 -1.73
C ASN A 379 6.78 -23.39 -2.25
N THR A 380 5.69 -22.67 -2.46
CA THR A 380 5.72 -21.23 -2.81
C THR A 380 5.46 -20.39 -1.57
N ARG A 381 6.19 -19.28 -1.41
CA ARG A 381 6.02 -18.35 -0.27
C ARG A 381 6.30 -16.92 -0.71
N LYS A 382 5.70 -15.97 0.00
CA LYS A 382 6.07 -14.55 -0.13
C LYS A 382 7.48 -14.32 0.40
N LEU A 383 8.30 -13.53 -0.31
CA LEU A 383 9.66 -13.20 0.11
C LEU A 383 9.73 -12.67 1.55
N GLY A 384 8.82 -11.79 1.94
CA GLY A 384 8.77 -11.27 3.32
C GLY A 384 8.57 -12.37 4.37
N SER A 385 7.77 -13.39 4.07
CA SER A 385 7.49 -14.52 4.95
C SER A 385 8.71 -15.43 5.08
N ILE A 386 9.39 -15.68 3.96
CA ILE A 386 10.68 -16.41 3.91
C ILE A 386 11.70 -15.72 4.82
N LEU A 387 11.90 -14.42 4.64
CA LEU A 387 12.88 -13.66 5.39
C LEU A 387 12.57 -13.69 6.89
N ASN A 388 11.30 -13.58 7.27
CA ASN A 388 10.91 -13.66 8.68
C ASN A 388 11.16 -15.05 9.29
N GLU A 389 10.86 -16.13 8.55
CA GLU A 389 11.05 -17.51 8.99
C GLU A 389 12.52 -17.83 9.27
N PHE A 390 13.44 -17.32 8.44
CA PHE A 390 14.87 -17.50 8.62
C PHE A 390 15.52 -16.46 9.56
N GLY A 391 14.72 -15.62 10.26
CA GLY A 391 15.23 -14.66 11.25
C GLY A 391 15.87 -13.40 10.64
N HIS A 392 15.50 -13.06 9.41
CA HIS A 392 16.07 -11.99 8.61
C HIS A 392 15.20 -10.73 8.65
N HIS A 393 15.24 -9.98 9.75
CA HIS A 393 14.31 -8.86 10.01
C HIS A 393 14.76 -7.49 9.46
N LYS A 394 16.00 -7.37 8.97
CA LYS A 394 16.55 -6.10 8.47
C LYS A 394 17.02 -6.26 7.04
N VAL A 395 16.14 -5.95 6.09
CA VAL A 395 16.47 -5.95 4.67
C VAL A 395 16.83 -4.54 4.26
N ARG A 396 18.11 -4.31 3.94
CA ARG A 396 18.47 -3.16 3.12
C ARG A 396 18.37 -3.62 1.68
N PHE A 397 17.26 -3.32 1.03
CA PHE A 397 17.12 -3.57 -0.40
C PHE A 397 18.06 -2.63 -1.14
N SER A 398 19.12 -3.17 -1.74
CA SER A 398 19.74 -2.58 -2.92
C SER A 398 19.08 -3.28 -4.11
N PHE A 399 18.23 -2.56 -4.84
CA PHE A 399 17.77 -3.04 -6.15
C PHE A 399 18.89 -2.77 -7.15
N ASP A 400 19.91 -3.62 -7.14
CA ASP A 400 20.83 -3.70 -8.26
C ASP A 400 20.17 -4.64 -9.27
N PHE A 401 19.42 -4.05 -10.20
CA PHE A 401 18.99 -4.77 -11.40
C PHE A 401 20.25 -5.16 -12.17
N LEU A 402 20.69 -6.39 -11.94
CA LEU A 402 21.70 -7.06 -12.74
C LEU A 402 20.96 -7.90 -13.77
N LEU A 403 20.71 -7.32 -14.95
CA LEU A 403 20.34 -8.04 -16.16
C LEU A 403 21.00 -7.27 -17.32
N GLU A 404 21.75 -8.00 -18.16
CA GLU A 404 22.27 -7.49 -19.46
C GLU A 404 21.11 -7.05 -20.38
#